data_AF-A0A1F7UK83-F1
#
_entry.id   AF-A0A1F7UK83-F1
#
_cell.length_a   1.000
_cell.length_b   1.000
_cell.length_c   1.000
_cell.angle_alpha   90.00
_cell.angle_beta   90.00
_cell.angle_gamma   90.00
#
_symmetry.space_group_name_H-M   'P 1'
#
loop_
_entity.id
_entity.type
_entity.pdbx_description
1 polymer ?
#
loop_
_entity_poly.entity_id
_entity_poly.type
_entity_poly.pdbx_seq_one_letter_code
_entity_poly.pdbx_strand_id
1 'polypeptide(L)'
;MPPPFHSLENPFEPPKKRLQDDAELIGKFLGREAEEEMRKIMAKEKRKPDVAEPDWTPIRLSDKEKARIEALNTPLMKQEAATLSAFFGESVTVPPLPREITPERMKNWEAMGFELHYLPPIDMTEDADFPGWEKKPNPWFYKEIAAGRIAKDATMLPGAWVLVDGRQKPSYAKGAQQMYDHDPLAPVLEDLNHRGLISQTMSDGTTKLDPQSRFGLSPADFTKPEVMNAFAKALDLKPGQASLTETIVWNVLANIHYPEWGTTDTHEWQKETLGSGLRLMSGYSDDGGASNVRWDDRPGGRVGFRPLGRFSP
;
A
#
# COMPACT_ATOMS: atom_id res chain seq x y z
N MET A 1 12.18 41.64 8.40
CA MET A 1 11.80 41.26 7.03
C MET A 1 12.98 40.54 6.40
N PRO A 2 12.86 39.26 6.04
CA PRO A 2 13.92 38.56 5.32
C PRO A 2 13.99 39.04 3.84
N PRO A 3 15.15 38.98 3.18
CA PRO A 3 15.30 39.41 1.80
C PRO A 3 14.59 38.46 0.83
N PRO A 4 14.21 38.92 -0.38
CA PRO A 4 13.49 38.10 -1.34
C PRO A 4 14.38 36.97 -1.86
N PHE A 5 13.83 35.75 -1.91
CA PHE A 5 14.44 34.61 -2.58
C PHE A 5 14.64 34.94 -4.06
N HIS A 6 15.89 35.04 -4.50
CA HIS A 6 16.22 34.97 -5.92
C HIS A 6 15.87 33.56 -6.42
N SER A 7 15.13 33.50 -7.53
CA SER A 7 14.71 32.25 -8.18
C SER A 7 15.92 31.35 -8.40
N LEU A 8 15.89 30.14 -7.83
CA LEU A 8 16.81 29.07 -8.21
C LEU A 8 16.60 28.82 -9.71
N GLU A 9 17.62 29.12 -10.52
CA GLU A 9 17.63 28.82 -11.94
C GLU A 9 17.38 27.32 -12.13
N ASN A 10 16.52 26.99 -13.10
CA ASN A 10 16.14 25.62 -13.42
C ASN A 10 17.39 24.78 -13.75
N PRO A 11 17.71 23.74 -12.97
CA PRO A 11 18.93 22.94 -13.15
C PRO A 11 18.93 22.10 -14.44
N PHE A 12 17.85 22.15 -15.22
CA PHE A 12 17.69 21.43 -16.48
C PHE A 12 17.75 22.34 -17.72
N GLU A 13 18.04 23.64 -17.58
CA GLU A 13 18.39 24.47 -18.75
C GLU A 13 19.85 24.22 -19.17
N PRO A 14 20.14 24.00 -20.48
CA PRO A 14 21.51 23.95 -20.96
C PRO A 14 22.21 25.28 -20.66
N PRO A 15 23.50 25.28 -20.27
CA PRO A 15 24.19 26.48 -19.85
C PRO A 15 24.15 27.53 -20.95
N LYS A 16 23.50 28.66 -20.67
CA LYS A 16 23.51 29.83 -21.55
C LYS A 16 24.97 30.22 -21.77
N LYS A 17 25.37 30.31 -23.05
CA LYS A 17 26.71 30.75 -23.47
C LYS A 17 26.98 32.10 -22.79
N ARG A 18 27.82 32.11 -21.74
CA ARG A 18 28.18 33.35 -21.04
C ARG A 18 28.92 34.24 -22.04
N LEU A 19 28.25 35.31 -22.45
CA LEU A 19 28.77 36.33 -23.37
C LEU A 19 29.59 37.40 -22.63
N GLN A 20 30.22 37.04 -21.51
CA GLN A 20 31.17 37.91 -20.81
C GLN A 20 32.51 37.17 -20.72
N ASP A 21 33.52 37.79 -21.32
CA ASP A 21 34.91 37.33 -21.32
C ASP A 21 35.42 37.41 -19.86
N ASP A 22 35.64 36.26 -19.22
CA ASP A 22 36.03 36.17 -17.80
C ASP A 22 37.28 37.01 -17.48
N ALA A 23 38.15 37.26 -18.46
CA ALA A 23 39.29 38.16 -18.32
C ALA A 23 38.88 39.63 -18.15
N GLU A 24 37.84 40.08 -18.85
CA GLU A 24 37.31 41.45 -18.76
C GLU A 24 36.61 41.70 -17.42
N LEU A 25 35.97 40.66 -16.86
CA LEU A 25 35.39 40.71 -15.52
C LEU A 25 36.49 40.86 -14.44
N ILE A 26 37.57 40.07 -14.56
CA ILE A 26 38.72 40.14 -13.67
C ILE A 26 39.43 41.50 -13.77
N GLY A 27 39.56 42.04 -14.98
CA GLY A 27 40.10 43.39 -15.22
C GLY A 27 39.34 44.50 -14.51
N LYS A 28 38.00 44.39 -14.46
CA LYS A 28 37.15 45.36 -13.75
C LYS A 28 37.34 45.34 -12.22
N PHE A 29 37.70 44.19 -11.64
CA PHE A 29 37.86 44.04 -10.19
C PHE A 29 39.30 44.21 -9.70
N LEU A 30 40.28 43.78 -10.49
CA LEU A 30 41.68 43.65 -10.07
C LEU A 30 42.65 44.51 -10.91
N GLY A 31 42.14 45.25 -11.90
CA GLY A 31 42.93 46.16 -12.74
C GLY A 31 43.50 45.50 -14.00
N ARG A 32 44.04 46.35 -14.91
CA ARG A 32 44.49 45.92 -16.25
C ARG A 32 45.59 44.87 -16.26
N GLU A 33 46.49 44.88 -15.27
CA GLU A 33 47.55 43.86 -15.19
C GLU A 33 46.97 42.46 -14.92
N ALA A 34 45.93 42.37 -14.09
CA ALA A 34 45.25 41.10 -13.81
C ALA A 34 44.45 40.60 -15.04
N GLU A 35 43.88 41.51 -15.83
CA GLU A 35 43.26 41.16 -17.11
C GLU A 35 44.28 40.58 -18.11
N GLU A 36 45.44 41.21 -18.24
CA GLU A 36 46.48 40.75 -19.18
C GLU A 36 47.09 39.40 -18.77
N GLU A 37 47.31 39.19 -17.46
CA GLU A 37 47.72 37.89 -16.91
C GLU A 37 46.68 36.80 -17.21
N MET A 38 45.39 37.10 -16.97
CA MET A 38 44.31 36.14 -17.24
C MET A 38 44.18 35.84 -18.73
N ARG A 39 44.32 36.85 -19.60
CA ARG A 39 44.35 36.64 -21.06
C ARG A 39 45.53 35.76 -21.49
N LYS A 40 46.70 35.88 -20.86
CA LYS A 40 47.86 35.01 -21.14
C LYS A 40 47.63 33.57 -20.67
N ILE A 41 47.00 33.38 -19.52
CA ILE A 41 46.64 32.05 -18.99
C ILE A 41 45.62 31.39 -19.93
N MET A 42 44.54 32.09 -20.26
CA MET A 42 43.50 31.63 -21.19
C MET A 42 44.04 31.35 -22.61
N ALA A 43 45.02 32.13 -23.08
CA ALA A 43 45.68 31.90 -24.37
C ALA A 43 46.60 30.66 -24.38
N LYS A 44 47.23 30.32 -23.24
CA LYS A 44 47.97 29.06 -23.06
C LYS A 44 47.03 27.86 -22.94
N GLU A 45 45.82 28.08 -22.46
CA GLU A 45 44.74 27.09 -22.34
C GLU A 45 43.92 26.91 -23.62
N LYS A 46 44.51 27.17 -24.80
CA LYS A 46 43.95 26.72 -26.07
C LYS A 46 43.81 25.19 -26.02
N ARG A 47 42.59 24.75 -25.71
CA ARG A 47 42.12 23.36 -25.72
C ARG A 47 42.73 22.63 -26.92
N LYS A 48 43.44 21.53 -26.65
CA LYS A 48 43.65 20.48 -27.65
C LYS A 48 42.27 20.07 -28.17
N PRO A 49 42.01 20.07 -29.49
CA PRO A 49 40.72 19.68 -30.04
C PRO A 49 40.65 18.15 -30.07
N ASP A 50 40.56 17.51 -28.91
CA ASP A 50 40.41 16.05 -28.80
C ASP A 50 39.56 15.71 -27.57
N VAL A 51 38.30 16.14 -27.57
CA VAL A 51 37.15 15.36 -27.07
C VAL A 51 35.93 15.92 -27.79
N ALA A 52 35.30 15.14 -28.66
CA ALA A 52 34.00 15.50 -29.22
C ALA A 52 33.02 15.75 -28.05
N GLU A 53 32.40 16.93 -28.01
CA GLU A 53 31.31 17.19 -27.06
C GLU A 53 30.28 16.07 -27.22
N PRO A 54 29.85 15.40 -26.13
CA PRO A 54 28.87 14.33 -26.24
C PRO A 54 27.60 14.91 -26.86
N ASP A 55 27.15 14.26 -27.93
CA ASP A 55 25.93 14.59 -28.67
C ASP A 55 24.74 14.59 -27.69
N TRP A 56 24.39 15.77 -27.19
CA TRP A 56 23.24 15.97 -26.33
C TRP A 56 21.97 15.86 -27.19
N THR A 57 21.50 14.64 -27.34
CA THR A 57 20.15 14.39 -27.84
C THR A 57 19.17 14.62 -26.68
N PRO A 58 18.15 15.50 -26.84
CA PRO A 58 17.09 15.62 -25.86
C PRO A 58 16.43 14.25 -25.68
N ILE A 59 16.31 13.78 -24.44
CA ILE A 59 15.63 12.52 -24.13
C ILE A 59 14.19 12.63 -24.66
N ARG A 60 13.93 12.02 -25.81
CA ARG A 60 12.58 11.88 -26.35
C ARG A 60 12.00 10.62 -25.74
N LEU A 61 11.02 10.80 -24.85
CA LEU A 61 10.19 9.72 -24.36
C LEU A 61 9.64 8.94 -25.55
N SER A 62 9.85 7.62 -25.54
CA SER A 62 9.26 6.72 -26.51
C SER A 62 7.72 6.80 -26.46
N ASP A 63 7.05 6.42 -27.53
CA ASP A 63 5.58 6.38 -27.53
C ASP A 63 5.04 5.43 -26.46
N LYS A 64 5.81 4.40 -26.08
CA LYS A 64 5.52 3.52 -24.94
C LYS A 64 5.64 4.22 -23.60
N GLU A 65 6.59 5.13 -23.43
CA GLU A 65 6.75 5.94 -22.21
C GLU A 65 5.73 7.08 -22.15
N LYS A 66 5.36 7.67 -23.28
CA LYS A 66 4.27 8.66 -23.36
C LYS A 66 2.90 8.03 -23.08
N ALA A 67 2.60 6.88 -23.69
CA ALA A 67 1.39 6.11 -23.39
C ALA A 67 1.39 5.63 -21.93
N ARG A 68 2.55 5.34 -21.34
CA ARG A 68 2.69 5.04 -19.91
C ARG A 68 2.44 6.26 -19.03
N ILE A 69 2.85 7.47 -19.47
CA ILE A 69 2.56 8.73 -18.80
C ILE A 69 1.07 9.10 -18.89
N GLU A 70 0.43 8.86 -20.03
CA GLU A 70 -1.02 9.01 -20.18
C GLU A 70 -1.80 7.96 -19.37
N ALA A 71 -1.25 6.75 -19.21
CA ALA A 71 -1.75 5.75 -18.28
C ALA A 71 -1.52 6.11 -16.79
N LEU A 72 -0.78 7.17 -16.45
CA LEU A 72 -0.68 7.71 -15.07
C LEU A 72 -1.94 8.46 -14.64
N ASN A 73 -2.94 8.58 -15.52
CA ASN A 73 -4.18 9.32 -15.31
C ASN A 73 -5.40 8.42 -15.48
N THR A 74 -5.33 7.18 -14.99
CA THR A 74 -6.50 6.28 -15.01
C THR A 74 -7.65 6.89 -14.19
N PRO A 75 -8.91 6.67 -14.60
CA PRO A 75 -10.07 7.03 -13.79
C PRO A 75 -9.96 6.52 -12.34
N LEU A 76 -9.39 5.32 -12.15
CA LEU A 76 -9.10 4.74 -10.84
C LEU A 76 -8.24 5.67 -9.97
N MET A 77 -7.09 6.14 -10.46
CA MET A 77 -6.20 7.00 -9.67
C MET A 77 -6.87 8.32 -9.27
N LYS A 78 -7.70 8.89 -10.14
CA LYS A 78 -8.46 10.12 -9.84
C LYS A 78 -9.54 9.88 -8.79
N GLN A 79 -10.24 8.74 -8.90
CA GLN A 79 -11.25 8.33 -7.92
C GLN A 79 -10.63 8.07 -6.55
N GLU A 80 -9.51 7.34 -6.50
CA GLU A 80 -8.74 7.08 -5.29
C GLU A 80 -8.27 8.40 -4.66
N ALA A 81 -7.68 9.31 -5.45
CA ALA A 81 -7.21 10.60 -4.94
C ALA A 81 -8.35 11.43 -4.33
N ALA A 82 -9.52 11.48 -4.99
CA ALA A 82 -10.68 12.20 -4.48
C ALA A 82 -11.23 11.57 -3.19
N THR A 83 -11.34 10.24 -3.16
CA THR A 83 -11.86 9.48 -2.02
C THR A 83 -10.95 9.62 -0.80
N LEU A 84 -9.65 9.41 -0.99
CA LEU A 84 -8.65 9.55 0.08
C LEU A 84 -8.59 11.00 0.56
N SER A 85 -8.66 11.99 -0.34
CA SER A 85 -8.63 13.40 0.07
C SER A 85 -9.85 13.79 0.91
N ALA A 86 -11.02 13.23 0.61
CA ALA A 86 -12.21 13.43 1.43
C ALA A 86 -12.08 12.74 2.80
N PHE A 87 -11.49 11.54 2.86
CA PHE A 87 -11.30 10.82 4.11
C PHE A 87 -10.29 11.49 5.04
N PHE A 88 -9.10 11.83 4.53
CA PHE A 88 -8.02 12.43 5.31
C PHE A 88 -8.19 13.94 5.52
N GLY A 89 -9.03 14.61 4.73
CA GLY A 89 -9.25 16.06 4.81
C GLY A 89 -8.15 16.89 4.16
N GLU A 90 -7.20 16.26 3.47
CA GLU A 90 -6.08 16.90 2.77
C GLU A 90 -5.84 16.25 1.41
N SER A 91 -5.14 16.96 0.51
CA SER A 91 -4.87 16.43 -0.84
C SER A 91 -3.90 15.24 -0.78
N VAL A 92 -4.36 14.05 -1.19
CA VAL A 92 -3.54 12.84 -1.24
C VAL A 92 -3.01 12.60 -2.64
N THR A 93 -1.68 12.48 -2.76
CA THR A 93 -1.02 12.11 -4.02
C THR A 93 -1.05 10.59 -4.18
N VAL A 94 -1.77 10.11 -5.19
CA VAL A 94 -1.82 8.69 -5.56
C VAL A 94 -0.70 8.38 -6.55
N PRO A 95 0.21 7.43 -6.24
CA PRO A 95 1.29 7.08 -7.14
C PRO A 95 0.75 6.25 -8.32
N PRO A 96 1.50 6.24 -9.44
CA PRO A 96 1.22 5.34 -10.56
C PRO A 96 1.05 3.88 -10.15
N LEU A 97 0.25 3.14 -10.91
CA LEU A 97 0.16 1.68 -10.74
C LEU A 97 1.53 1.02 -10.99
N PRO A 98 1.98 0.12 -10.09
CA PRO A 98 3.16 -0.71 -10.31
C PRO A 98 3.10 -1.46 -11.64
N ARG A 99 4.25 -1.68 -12.28
CA ARG A 99 4.34 -2.28 -13.63
C ARG A 99 3.70 -3.67 -13.75
N GLU A 100 3.59 -4.37 -12.63
CA GLU A 100 2.99 -5.70 -12.54
C GLU A 100 1.47 -5.70 -12.47
N ILE A 101 0.85 -4.53 -12.26
CA ILE A 101 -0.59 -4.34 -12.37
C ILE A 101 -0.91 -4.01 -13.83
N THR A 102 -1.53 -4.96 -14.52
CA THR A 102 -1.96 -4.80 -15.92
C THR A 102 -3.48 -4.70 -16.00
N PRO A 103 -4.04 -4.11 -17.07
CA PRO A 103 -5.50 -4.07 -17.26
C PRO A 103 -6.15 -5.46 -17.27
N GLU A 104 -5.45 -6.47 -17.79
CA GLU A 104 -5.93 -7.85 -17.78
C GLU A 104 -6.02 -8.41 -16.36
N ARG A 105 -5.00 -8.17 -15.53
CA ARG A 105 -5.01 -8.56 -14.11
C ARG A 105 -6.11 -7.87 -13.34
N MET A 106 -6.28 -6.56 -13.55
CA MET A 106 -7.38 -5.80 -12.94
C MET A 106 -8.74 -6.40 -13.28
N LYS A 107 -8.99 -6.68 -14.56
CA LYS A 107 -10.26 -7.29 -15.00
C LYS A 107 -10.48 -8.67 -14.38
N ASN A 108 -9.43 -9.47 -14.26
CA ASN A 108 -9.52 -10.79 -13.63
C ASN A 108 -9.81 -10.66 -12.13
N TRP A 109 -9.20 -9.69 -11.44
CA TRP A 109 -9.46 -9.42 -10.03
C TRP A 109 -10.89 -8.93 -9.80
N GLU A 110 -11.38 -8.00 -10.62
CA GLU A 110 -12.76 -7.52 -10.58
C GLU A 110 -13.75 -8.68 -10.77
N ALA A 111 -13.49 -9.59 -11.70
CA ALA A 111 -14.32 -10.78 -11.92
C ALA A 111 -14.33 -11.75 -10.72
N MET A 112 -13.32 -11.70 -9.86
CA MET A 112 -13.24 -12.46 -8.60
C MET A 112 -13.79 -11.69 -7.38
N GLY A 113 -14.27 -10.46 -7.58
CA GLY A 113 -14.74 -9.58 -6.50
C GLY A 113 -13.61 -8.93 -5.71
N PHE A 114 -12.42 -8.78 -6.30
CA PHE A 114 -11.29 -8.08 -5.73
C PHE A 114 -11.08 -6.72 -6.41
N GLU A 115 -10.68 -5.73 -5.62
CA GLU A 115 -10.49 -4.34 -6.05
C GLU A 115 -9.12 -3.82 -5.63
N LEU A 116 -8.63 -2.83 -6.39
CA LEU A 116 -7.37 -2.15 -6.10
C LEU A 116 -7.62 -0.83 -5.40
N HIS A 117 -6.92 -0.62 -4.29
CA HIS A 117 -6.91 0.65 -3.57
C HIS A 117 -5.50 1.10 -3.27
N TYR A 118 -5.29 2.41 -3.20
CA TYR A 118 -4.04 2.97 -2.71
C TYR A 118 -4.22 3.40 -1.26
N LEU A 119 -3.32 2.96 -0.38
CA LEU A 119 -3.30 3.40 1.01
C LEU A 119 -2.03 4.23 1.24
N PRO A 120 -2.15 5.54 1.53
CA PRO A 120 -1.00 6.43 1.73
C PRO A 120 -0.23 6.06 3.01
N PRO A 121 1.06 6.39 3.15
CA PRO A 121 1.86 6.05 4.32
C PRO A 121 1.58 7.00 5.50
N ILE A 122 0.35 6.93 6.03
CA ILE A 122 -0.15 7.78 7.12
C ILE A 122 -0.20 6.96 8.42
N ASP A 123 0.22 7.59 9.52
CA ASP A 123 0.08 7.02 10.86
C ASP A 123 -1.33 7.29 11.39
N MET A 124 -2.07 6.22 11.65
CA MET A 124 -3.45 6.27 12.11
C MET A 124 -3.50 6.17 13.65
N THR A 125 -2.97 7.19 14.32
CA THR A 125 -2.89 7.24 15.78
C THR A 125 -4.27 7.44 16.43
N GLU A 126 -4.38 7.18 17.74
CA GLU A 126 -5.65 7.34 18.50
C GLU A 126 -6.19 8.78 18.42
N ASP A 127 -5.29 9.76 18.46
CA ASP A 127 -5.56 11.19 18.45
C ASP A 127 -5.71 11.80 17.05
N ALA A 128 -5.38 11.07 15.98
CA ALA A 128 -5.52 11.58 14.62
C ALA A 128 -6.99 11.82 14.26
N ASP A 129 -7.33 13.03 13.82
CA ASP A 129 -8.71 13.48 13.58
C ASP A 129 -8.97 13.65 12.08
N PHE A 130 -9.13 12.53 11.37
CA PHE A 130 -9.44 12.51 9.95
C PHE A 130 -10.96 12.58 9.72
N PRO A 131 -11.47 13.49 8.87
CA PRO A 131 -12.90 13.71 8.70
C PRO A 131 -13.73 12.47 8.37
N GLY A 132 -13.18 11.56 7.55
CA GLY A 132 -13.88 10.34 7.15
C GLY A 132 -13.70 9.15 8.10
N TRP A 133 -12.90 9.29 9.17
CA TRP A 133 -12.55 8.17 10.05
C TRP A 133 -13.48 8.05 11.26
N GLU A 134 -14.76 7.78 10.96
CA GLU A 134 -15.85 7.77 11.94
C GLU A 134 -15.69 6.66 13.00
N LYS A 135 -15.23 5.48 12.57
CA LYS A 135 -15.12 4.28 13.42
C LYS A 135 -13.67 3.88 13.60
N LYS A 136 -12.99 4.53 14.55
CA LYS A 136 -11.61 4.17 14.95
C LYS A 136 -11.56 2.84 15.71
N PRO A 137 -10.44 2.09 15.65
CA PRO A 137 -10.20 0.94 16.53
C PRO A 137 -10.42 1.28 18.01
N ASN A 138 -10.91 0.31 18.79
CA ASN A 138 -11.13 0.52 20.22
C ASN A 138 -9.82 0.95 20.95
N PRO A 139 -9.89 1.84 21.96
CA PRO A 139 -8.71 2.40 22.66
C PRO A 139 -7.72 1.38 23.22
N TRP A 140 -8.16 0.15 23.51
CA TRP A 140 -7.26 -0.89 23.99
C TRP A 140 -6.19 -1.24 22.95
N PHE A 141 -6.51 -1.22 21.64
CA PHE A 141 -5.55 -1.51 20.56
C PHE A 141 -4.32 -0.61 20.65
N TYR A 142 -4.53 0.70 20.79
CA TYR A 142 -3.47 1.69 20.96
C TYR A 142 -2.67 1.51 22.26
N LYS A 143 -3.35 1.17 23.36
CA LYS A 143 -2.70 0.88 24.65
C LYS A 143 -1.76 -0.31 24.56
N GLU A 144 -2.14 -1.35 23.82
CA GLU A 144 -1.32 -2.56 23.63
C GLU A 144 -0.12 -2.31 22.72
N ILE A 145 -0.26 -1.44 21.72
CA ILE A 145 0.87 -0.94 20.92
C ILE A 145 1.83 -0.14 21.80
N ALA A 146 1.33 0.79 22.60
CA ALA A 146 2.15 1.58 23.53
C ALA A 146 2.87 0.71 24.58
N ALA A 147 2.23 -0.38 25.00
CA ALA A 147 2.82 -1.38 25.89
C ALA A 147 3.80 -2.34 25.20
N GLY A 148 3.99 -2.24 23.88
CA GLY A 148 4.88 -3.09 23.10
C GLY A 148 4.40 -4.55 22.95
N ARG A 149 3.11 -4.81 23.18
CA ARG A 149 2.49 -6.13 23.02
C ARG A 149 1.92 -6.35 21.62
N ILE A 150 1.70 -5.27 20.88
CA ILE A 150 1.45 -5.25 19.43
C ILE A 150 2.61 -4.47 18.78
N ALA A 151 2.92 -4.76 17.52
CA ALA A 151 3.97 -4.08 16.77
C ALA A 151 3.73 -2.56 16.71
N LYS A 152 4.81 -1.77 16.81
CA LYS A 152 4.74 -0.30 16.87
C LYS A 152 4.19 0.34 15.59
N ASP A 153 4.39 -0.33 14.46
CA ASP A 153 3.95 0.08 13.14
C ASP A 153 2.53 -0.43 12.80
N ALA A 154 1.80 -1.04 13.74
CA ALA A 154 0.44 -1.53 13.51
C ALA A 154 -0.59 -0.41 13.26
N THR A 155 -0.26 0.86 13.51
CA THR A 155 -1.07 2.03 13.12
C THR A 155 -0.68 2.60 11.76
N MET A 156 0.41 2.15 11.15
CA MET A 156 0.90 2.70 9.88
C MET A 156 0.18 2.09 8.70
N LEU A 157 -0.40 2.94 7.86
CA LEU A 157 -0.83 2.53 6.53
C LEU A 157 0.38 2.23 5.61
N PRO A 158 0.24 1.32 4.65
CA PRO A 158 1.37 0.70 3.97
C PRO A 158 2.10 1.58 2.95
N GLY A 159 1.52 2.71 2.53
CA GLY A 159 2.08 3.51 1.43
C GLY A 159 2.16 2.72 0.12
N ALA A 160 1.13 1.94 -0.19
CA ALA A 160 1.16 0.96 -1.27
C ALA A 160 -0.20 0.79 -1.93
N TRP A 161 -0.16 0.33 -3.18
CA TRP A 161 -1.33 -0.29 -3.80
C TRP A 161 -1.60 -1.64 -3.14
N VAL A 162 -2.86 -1.89 -2.82
CA VAL A 162 -3.34 -3.12 -2.22
C VAL A 162 -4.47 -3.73 -3.05
N LEU A 163 -4.47 -5.06 -3.14
CA LEU A 163 -5.56 -5.85 -3.70
C LEU A 163 -6.41 -6.39 -2.57
N VAL A 164 -7.68 -6.04 -2.57
CA VAL A 164 -8.60 -6.27 -1.45
C VAL A 164 -9.81 -7.04 -1.93
N ASP A 165 -10.24 -8.02 -1.14
CA ASP A 165 -11.52 -8.67 -1.35
C ASP A 165 -12.64 -7.72 -0.93
N GLY A 166 -13.47 -7.27 -1.88
CA GLY A 166 -14.55 -6.32 -1.59
C GLY A 166 -15.80 -6.97 -0.97
N ARG A 167 -15.89 -8.30 -0.98
CA ARG A 167 -17.12 -9.00 -0.58
C ARG A 167 -17.48 -8.74 0.89
N GLN A 168 -18.78 -8.70 1.10
CA GLN A 168 -19.35 -8.62 2.43
C GLN A 168 -19.07 -9.89 3.24
N LYS A 169 -18.73 -9.72 4.51
CA LYS A 169 -18.59 -10.83 5.45
C LYS A 169 -19.95 -11.49 5.70
N PRO A 170 -20.09 -12.82 5.70
CA PRO A 170 -21.34 -13.45 6.08
C PRO A 170 -21.68 -13.19 7.55
N SER A 171 -22.96 -13.03 7.88
CA SER A 171 -23.43 -13.07 9.26
C SER A 171 -23.34 -14.48 9.84
N TYR A 172 -23.19 -14.57 11.16
CA TYR A 172 -23.20 -15.84 11.84
C TYR A 172 -24.61 -16.41 11.85
N ALA A 173 -24.72 -17.67 11.44
CA ALA A 173 -25.95 -18.43 11.50
C ALA A 173 -25.69 -19.71 12.30
N LYS A 174 -26.30 -19.79 13.48
CA LYS A 174 -26.09 -20.93 14.40
C LYS A 174 -26.44 -22.24 13.71
N GLY A 175 -25.49 -23.17 13.69
CA GLY A 175 -25.66 -24.49 13.08
C GLY A 175 -25.53 -24.52 11.56
N ALA A 176 -25.27 -23.37 10.92
CA ALA A 176 -24.93 -23.27 9.50
C ALA A 176 -23.43 -23.07 9.31
N GLN A 177 -22.95 -23.35 8.10
CA GLN A 177 -21.60 -23.02 7.65
C GLN A 177 -21.58 -21.57 7.14
N GLN A 178 -20.61 -20.77 7.58
CA GLN A 178 -20.47 -19.39 7.14
C GLN A 178 -19.68 -19.39 5.82
N MET A 179 -20.24 -18.83 4.76
CA MET A 179 -19.67 -18.84 3.41
C MET A 179 -19.69 -17.43 2.84
N TYR A 180 -18.58 -17.01 2.24
CA TYR A 180 -18.60 -15.81 1.40
C TYR A 180 -19.35 -16.15 0.11
N ASP A 181 -20.14 -15.19 -0.37
CA ASP A 181 -20.88 -15.37 -1.61
C ASP A 181 -19.92 -15.47 -2.81
N HIS A 182 -20.14 -16.45 -3.69
CA HIS A 182 -19.31 -16.73 -4.88
C HIS A 182 -17.78 -16.70 -4.61
N ASP A 183 -17.34 -17.36 -3.54
CA ASP A 183 -15.94 -17.29 -3.08
C ASP A 183 -14.93 -17.90 -4.07
N PRO A 184 -14.03 -17.11 -4.69
CA PRO A 184 -13.00 -17.62 -5.60
C PRO A 184 -11.90 -18.43 -4.87
N LEU A 185 -11.80 -18.32 -3.54
CA LEU A 185 -10.83 -19.08 -2.74
C LEU A 185 -11.37 -20.44 -2.29
N ALA A 186 -12.66 -20.72 -2.46
CA ALA A 186 -13.26 -22.00 -2.05
C ALA A 186 -12.50 -23.24 -2.57
N PRO A 187 -12.14 -23.33 -3.87
CA PRO A 187 -11.36 -24.46 -4.38
C PRO A 187 -9.94 -24.55 -3.79
N VAL A 188 -9.34 -23.40 -3.45
CA VAL A 188 -7.99 -23.33 -2.86
C VAL A 188 -8.02 -23.86 -1.43
N LEU A 189 -9.05 -23.48 -0.66
CA LEU A 189 -9.26 -23.94 0.71
C LEU A 189 -9.50 -25.45 0.75
N GLU A 190 -10.30 -25.97 -0.20
CA GLU A 190 -10.55 -27.40 -0.33
C GLU A 190 -9.27 -28.19 -0.64
N ASP A 191 -8.43 -27.72 -1.59
CA ASP A 191 -7.14 -28.35 -1.87
C ASP A 191 -6.20 -28.36 -0.66
N LEU A 192 -6.08 -27.21 0.02
CA LEU A 192 -5.24 -27.08 1.22
C LEU A 192 -5.71 -28.01 2.34
N ASN A 193 -7.02 -28.15 2.53
CA ASN A 193 -7.60 -29.07 3.51
C ASN A 193 -7.34 -30.53 3.12
N HIS A 194 -7.58 -30.89 1.85
CA HIS A 194 -7.34 -32.24 1.34
C HIS A 194 -5.88 -32.67 1.48
N ARG A 195 -4.94 -31.74 1.32
CA ARG A 195 -3.50 -31.96 1.52
C ARG A 195 -3.06 -31.95 2.98
N GLY A 196 -3.98 -31.70 3.92
CA GLY A 196 -3.69 -31.63 5.35
C GLY A 196 -2.87 -30.41 5.77
N LEU A 197 -2.80 -29.36 4.93
CA LEU A 197 -2.07 -28.13 5.23
C LEU A 197 -2.85 -27.19 6.16
N ILE A 198 -4.18 -27.26 6.12
CA ILE A 198 -5.10 -26.55 7.02
C ILE A 198 -6.16 -27.53 7.53
N SER A 199 -6.88 -27.13 8.59
CA SER A 199 -8.08 -27.85 9.02
C SER A 199 -9.10 -26.88 9.58
N GLN A 200 -10.27 -26.78 8.92
CA GLN A 200 -11.36 -25.95 9.38
C GLN A 200 -12.20 -26.65 10.45
N THR A 201 -12.24 -26.05 11.65
CA THR A 201 -12.97 -26.61 12.80
C THR A 201 -13.70 -25.55 13.61
N MET A 202 -14.69 -25.96 14.38
CA MET A 202 -15.26 -25.15 15.45
C MET A 202 -14.26 -25.00 16.61
N SER A 203 -14.58 -24.13 17.56
CA SER A 203 -13.74 -23.86 18.74
C SER A 203 -13.60 -25.06 19.70
N ASP A 204 -14.39 -26.12 19.49
CA ASP A 204 -14.24 -27.41 20.20
C ASP A 204 -13.10 -28.28 19.62
N GLY A 205 -12.53 -27.91 18.47
CA GLY A 205 -11.46 -28.63 17.78
C GLY A 205 -11.86 -29.99 17.20
N THR A 206 -13.14 -30.37 17.25
CA THR A 206 -13.61 -31.70 16.82
C THR A 206 -14.68 -31.61 15.74
N THR A 207 -15.53 -30.58 15.77
CA THR A 207 -16.56 -30.36 14.77
C THR A 207 -15.92 -29.73 13.53
N LYS A 208 -15.85 -30.51 12.44
CA LYS A 208 -15.32 -30.03 11.15
C LYS A 208 -16.30 -29.05 10.49
N LEU A 209 -15.73 -28.02 9.88
CA LEU A 209 -16.47 -27.11 9.01
C LEU A 209 -16.29 -27.49 7.54
N ASP A 210 -17.05 -26.83 6.68
CA ASP A 210 -16.95 -27.01 5.24
C ASP A 210 -15.53 -26.68 4.76
N PRO A 211 -14.84 -27.57 4.02
CA PRO A 211 -13.47 -27.34 3.56
C PRO A 211 -13.34 -26.17 2.57
N GLN A 212 -14.44 -25.72 1.96
CA GLN A 212 -14.49 -24.55 1.10
C GLN A 212 -14.73 -23.25 1.89
N SER A 213 -15.04 -23.32 3.18
CA SER A 213 -15.25 -22.15 4.02
C SER A 213 -13.94 -21.48 4.40
N ARG A 214 -13.95 -20.14 4.44
CA ARG A 214 -12.90 -19.32 5.04
C ARG A 214 -12.93 -19.32 6.58
N PHE A 215 -13.96 -19.90 7.19
CA PHE A 215 -14.12 -19.91 8.63
C PHE A 215 -13.47 -21.14 9.27
N GLY A 216 -13.08 -21.02 10.54
CA GLY A 216 -12.52 -22.14 11.30
C GLY A 216 -11.07 -22.48 10.98
N LEU A 217 -10.36 -21.65 10.21
CA LEU A 217 -8.91 -21.75 10.13
C LEU A 217 -8.30 -21.28 11.46
N SER A 218 -7.23 -21.96 11.87
CA SER A 218 -6.48 -21.59 13.07
C SER A 218 -5.50 -20.45 12.77
N PRO A 219 -5.14 -19.61 13.76
CA PRO A 219 -4.12 -18.59 13.60
C PRO A 219 -2.76 -19.09 13.08
N ALA A 220 -2.42 -20.36 13.35
CA ALA A 220 -1.19 -21.00 12.92
C ALA A 220 -1.21 -21.41 11.43
N ASP A 221 -2.39 -21.51 10.81
CA ASP A 221 -2.47 -21.80 9.37
C ASP A 221 -1.89 -20.65 8.54
N PHE A 222 -2.06 -19.41 9.01
CA PHE A 222 -1.53 -18.21 8.34
C PHE A 222 -0.03 -17.98 8.53
N THR A 223 0.65 -18.77 9.38
CA THR A 223 2.10 -18.73 9.50
C THR A 223 2.80 -19.68 8.51
N LYS A 224 2.03 -20.54 7.82
CA LYS A 224 2.56 -21.52 6.86
C LYS A 224 2.77 -20.84 5.50
N PRO A 225 4.00 -20.77 4.97
CA PRO A 225 4.25 -20.18 3.67
C PRO A 225 3.45 -20.84 2.53
N GLU A 226 3.20 -22.15 2.62
CA GLU A 226 2.45 -22.92 1.63
C GLU A 226 1.00 -22.43 1.51
N VAL A 227 0.37 -22.07 2.64
CA VAL A 227 -0.99 -21.55 2.69
C VAL A 227 -1.05 -20.17 2.07
N MET A 228 -0.18 -19.25 2.50
CA MET A 228 -0.18 -17.88 1.97
C MET A 228 0.25 -17.82 0.49
N ASN A 229 1.16 -18.70 0.05
CA ASN A 229 1.53 -18.80 -1.35
C ASN A 229 0.42 -19.40 -2.22
N ALA A 230 -0.43 -20.28 -1.67
CA ALA A 230 -1.60 -20.77 -2.39
C ALA A 230 -2.61 -19.64 -2.63
N PHE A 231 -2.86 -18.79 -1.64
CA PHE A 231 -3.69 -17.58 -1.83
C PHE A 231 -3.06 -16.59 -2.81
N ALA A 232 -1.74 -16.35 -2.71
CA ALA A 232 -1.04 -15.49 -3.66
C ALA A 232 -1.20 -16.01 -5.10
N LYS A 233 -1.00 -17.31 -5.32
CA LYS A 233 -1.16 -17.94 -6.63
C LYS A 233 -2.59 -17.82 -7.16
N ALA A 234 -3.60 -18.02 -6.31
CA ALA A 234 -5.00 -17.91 -6.69
C ALA A 234 -5.36 -16.49 -7.17
N LEU A 235 -4.67 -15.48 -6.63
CA LEU A 235 -4.86 -14.07 -6.96
C LEU A 235 -3.86 -13.56 -8.02
N ASP A 236 -3.13 -14.44 -8.71
CA ASP A 236 -2.06 -14.07 -9.66
C ASP A 236 -1.02 -13.08 -9.09
N LEU A 237 -0.74 -13.23 -7.79
CA LEU A 237 0.29 -12.50 -7.05
C LEU A 237 1.58 -13.32 -6.94
N LYS A 238 2.72 -12.63 -6.82
CA LYS A 238 4.00 -13.31 -6.55
C LYS A 238 4.02 -13.86 -5.12
N PRO A 239 4.81 -14.93 -4.87
CA PRO A 239 5.07 -15.40 -3.50
C PRO A 239 5.51 -14.23 -2.59
N GLY A 240 4.93 -14.16 -1.39
CA GLY A 240 5.19 -13.10 -0.42
C GLY A 240 4.40 -11.81 -0.61
N GLN A 241 3.60 -11.66 -1.68
CA GLN A 241 2.72 -10.49 -1.85
C GLN A 241 1.37 -10.63 -1.16
N ALA A 242 0.95 -11.85 -0.77
CA ALA A 242 -0.28 -12.07 -0.04
C ALA A 242 -0.01 -12.15 1.48
N SER A 243 -0.78 -11.41 2.25
CA SER A 243 -0.85 -11.50 3.71
C SER A 243 -2.31 -11.58 4.19
N LEU A 244 -2.52 -11.70 5.49
CA LEU A 244 -3.76 -11.19 6.09
C LEU A 244 -3.77 -9.67 6.05
N THR A 245 -4.94 -9.07 6.17
CA THR A 245 -5.09 -7.63 6.38
C THR A 245 -4.42 -7.20 7.69
N GLU A 246 -3.64 -6.11 7.66
CA GLU A 246 -3.30 -5.38 8.88
C GLU A 246 -4.58 -4.83 9.52
N THR A 247 -4.62 -4.79 10.86
CA THR A 247 -5.80 -4.34 11.62
C THR A 247 -6.21 -2.92 11.23
N ILE A 248 -5.23 -2.02 11.08
CA ILE A 248 -5.51 -0.64 10.67
C ILE A 248 -5.95 -0.53 9.20
N VAL A 249 -5.36 -1.34 8.31
CA VAL A 249 -5.74 -1.39 6.90
C VAL A 249 -7.19 -1.85 6.77
N TRP A 250 -7.56 -2.93 7.47
CA TRP A 250 -8.94 -3.42 7.51
C TRP A 250 -9.90 -2.33 7.99
N ASN A 251 -9.56 -1.64 9.07
CA ASN A 251 -10.40 -0.60 9.65
C ASN A 251 -10.58 0.60 8.70
N VAL A 252 -9.51 1.07 8.06
CA VAL A 252 -9.58 2.18 7.09
C VAL A 252 -10.43 1.79 5.87
N LEU A 253 -10.21 0.60 5.32
CA LEU A 253 -11.03 0.09 4.22
C LEU A 253 -12.51 -0.01 4.60
N ALA A 254 -12.81 -0.45 5.84
CA ALA A 254 -14.17 -0.52 6.36
C ALA A 254 -14.80 0.85 6.68
N ASN A 255 -14.05 1.95 6.71
CA ASN A 255 -14.61 3.30 6.81
C ASN A 255 -14.78 3.96 5.44
N ILE A 256 -13.86 3.70 4.51
CA ILE A 256 -13.82 4.40 3.21
C ILE A 256 -14.62 3.67 2.13
N HIS A 257 -14.31 2.39 1.92
CA HIS A 257 -14.76 1.65 0.74
C HIS A 257 -15.85 0.63 1.07
N TYR A 258 -15.81 0.06 2.29
CA TYR A 258 -16.63 -1.10 2.65
C TYR A 258 -17.29 -0.97 4.04
N PRO A 259 -18.13 0.06 4.27
CA PRO A 259 -18.82 0.27 5.54
C PRO A 259 -19.66 -0.94 5.99
N GLU A 260 -20.14 -1.74 5.06
CA GLU A 260 -20.88 -2.97 5.30
C GLU A 260 -20.06 -4.02 6.09
N TRP A 261 -18.73 -4.05 5.98
CA TRP A 261 -17.93 -5.04 6.70
C TRP A 261 -18.11 -4.92 8.22
N GLY A 262 -18.39 -3.73 8.74
CA GLY A 262 -18.68 -3.52 10.16
C GLY A 262 -20.09 -3.91 10.61
N THR A 263 -20.95 -4.44 9.72
CA THR A 263 -22.39 -4.64 10.00
C THR A 263 -22.76 -6.08 10.36
N THR A 264 -21.81 -7.03 10.30
CA THR A 264 -22.08 -8.45 10.60
C THR A 264 -21.42 -8.93 11.87
N ASP A 265 -21.99 -9.97 12.47
CA ASP A 265 -21.60 -10.58 13.74
C ASP A 265 -20.57 -11.71 13.54
N THR A 266 -19.63 -11.49 12.63
CA THR A 266 -18.46 -12.34 12.40
C THR A 266 -17.18 -11.52 12.43
N HIS A 267 -16.10 -12.14 12.88
CA HIS A 267 -14.75 -11.57 12.88
C HIS A 267 -13.97 -12.02 11.64
N GLU A 268 -12.92 -11.27 11.31
CA GLU A 268 -11.86 -11.73 10.42
C GLU A 268 -10.51 -11.68 11.11
N TRP A 269 -9.68 -12.71 10.89
CA TRP A 269 -8.30 -12.73 11.34
C TRP A 269 -7.45 -11.65 10.68
N GLN A 270 -6.64 -10.98 11.50
CA GLN A 270 -5.68 -9.96 11.07
C GLN A 270 -4.24 -10.43 11.18
N LYS A 271 -3.35 -9.68 10.52
CA LYS A 271 -1.92 -9.99 10.44
C LYS A 271 -1.21 -9.90 11.80
N GLU A 272 -1.61 -8.97 12.64
CA GLU A 272 -0.97 -8.72 13.93
C GLU A 272 -1.24 -9.84 14.94
N THR A 273 -0.31 -9.96 15.88
CA THR A 273 -0.45 -10.83 17.05
C THR A 273 -0.31 -10.00 18.32
N LEU A 274 -0.94 -10.46 19.39
CA LEU A 274 -0.85 -9.92 20.73
C LEU A 274 0.06 -10.81 21.57
N GLY A 275 1.19 -10.28 22.02
CA GLY A 275 2.18 -11.03 22.79
C GLY A 275 2.75 -12.21 22.01
N SER A 276 2.79 -13.39 22.61
CA SER A 276 3.50 -14.56 22.06
C SER A 276 2.63 -15.59 21.33
N GLY A 277 1.36 -15.32 21.02
CA GLY A 277 0.56 -16.32 20.30
C GLY A 277 -0.91 -16.02 19.99
N LEU A 278 -1.50 -14.97 20.54
CA LEU A 278 -2.89 -14.62 20.23
C LEU A 278 -2.91 -13.79 18.94
N ARG A 279 -3.83 -14.05 18.01
CA ARG A 279 -3.95 -13.28 16.76
C ARG A 279 -5.08 -12.27 16.86
N LEU A 280 -4.86 -11.08 16.31
CA LEU A 280 -5.90 -10.06 16.29
C LEU A 280 -7.01 -10.43 15.31
N MET A 281 -8.22 -9.96 15.60
CA MET A 281 -9.38 -10.12 14.73
C MET A 281 -10.28 -8.89 14.80
N SER A 282 -10.99 -8.57 13.71
CA SER A 282 -11.80 -7.34 13.63
C SER A 282 -13.19 -7.56 13.05
N GLY A 283 -14.10 -6.61 13.30
CA GLY A 283 -15.30 -6.43 12.47
C GLY A 283 -16.62 -6.98 13.00
N TYR A 284 -16.72 -7.26 14.30
CA TYR A 284 -17.94 -7.83 14.91
C TYR A 284 -18.94 -6.75 15.32
N SER A 285 -20.12 -6.76 14.69
CA SER A 285 -21.14 -5.71 14.83
C SER A 285 -21.62 -5.49 16.26
N ASP A 286 -21.84 -6.55 17.05
CA ASP A 286 -22.39 -6.37 18.40
C ASP A 286 -21.39 -5.71 19.37
N ASP A 287 -20.11 -5.62 19.00
CA ASP A 287 -19.04 -5.03 19.80
C ASP A 287 -18.38 -3.81 19.12
N GLY A 288 -19.12 -3.11 18.24
CA GLY A 288 -18.69 -1.85 17.62
C GLY A 288 -18.36 -1.94 16.13
N GLY A 289 -18.55 -3.10 15.49
CA GLY A 289 -18.41 -3.27 14.05
C GLY A 289 -17.00 -2.94 13.57
N ALA A 290 -16.86 -1.89 12.75
CA ALA A 290 -15.56 -1.49 12.20
C ALA A 290 -14.55 -1.06 13.28
N SER A 291 -15.01 -0.57 14.43
CA SER A 291 -14.16 -0.24 15.59
C SER A 291 -13.68 -1.48 16.35
N ASN A 292 -14.41 -2.59 16.24
CA ASN A 292 -14.13 -3.77 17.04
C ASN A 292 -12.81 -4.42 16.62
N VAL A 293 -11.86 -4.43 17.55
CA VAL A 293 -10.66 -5.27 17.51
C VAL A 293 -10.70 -6.16 18.74
N ARG A 294 -10.37 -7.44 18.56
CA ARG A 294 -10.20 -8.45 19.62
C ARG A 294 -9.00 -9.34 19.30
N TRP A 295 -8.76 -10.32 20.15
CA TRP A 295 -7.77 -11.37 19.92
C TRP A 295 -8.35 -12.73 20.32
N ASP A 296 -7.89 -13.78 19.67
CA ASP A 296 -8.21 -15.17 20.00
C ASP A 296 -7.07 -16.08 19.49
N ASP A 297 -7.03 -17.32 19.96
CA ASP A 297 -6.13 -18.37 19.48
C ASP A 297 -6.88 -19.57 18.86
N ARG A 298 -8.21 -19.60 18.95
CA ARG A 298 -9.00 -20.75 18.52
C ARG A 298 -9.63 -20.55 17.14
N PRO A 299 -9.67 -21.60 16.30
CA PRO A 299 -10.55 -21.61 15.15
C PRO A 299 -12.02 -21.54 15.60
N GLY A 300 -12.90 -21.05 14.74
CA GLY A 300 -14.33 -21.16 14.96
C GLY A 300 -15.18 -20.65 13.80
N GLY A 301 -16.45 -21.05 13.76
CA GLY A 301 -17.42 -20.60 12.75
C GLY A 301 -17.76 -19.10 12.81
N ARG A 302 -17.24 -18.35 13.80
CA ARG A 302 -17.41 -16.90 13.86
C ARG A 302 -16.23 -16.11 13.31
N VAL A 303 -15.10 -16.77 13.04
CA VAL A 303 -13.87 -16.08 12.60
C VAL A 303 -13.46 -16.58 11.22
N GLY A 304 -13.61 -15.71 10.23
CA GLY A 304 -13.16 -15.89 8.86
C GLY A 304 -11.83 -15.17 8.60
N PHE A 305 -11.53 -14.93 7.34
CA PHE A 305 -10.41 -14.07 6.95
C PHE A 305 -10.60 -13.55 5.52
N ARG A 306 -9.86 -12.50 5.17
CA ARG A 306 -9.63 -12.09 3.79
C ARG A 306 -8.13 -11.93 3.53
N PRO A 307 -7.61 -12.41 2.39
CA PRO A 307 -6.24 -12.10 2.02
C PRO A 307 -6.14 -10.64 1.54
N LEU A 308 -4.98 -10.05 1.78
CA LEU A 308 -4.56 -8.75 1.25
C LEU A 308 -3.38 -8.98 0.32
N GLY A 309 -3.51 -8.54 -0.94
CA GLY A 309 -2.36 -8.41 -1.83
C GLY A 309 -1.68 -7.07 -1.63
N ARG A 310 -0.35 -7.03 -1.56
CA ARG A 310 0.42 -5.78 -1.48
C ARG A 310 1.45 -5.71 -2.59
N PHE A 311 1.39 -4.62 -3.36
CA PHE A 311 2.37 -4.33 -4.40
C PHE A 311 3.48 -3.46 -3.81
N SER A 312 4.73 -3.82 -4.07
CA SER A 312 5.86 -2.98 -3.61
C SER A 312 5.80 -1.63 -4.35
N PRO A 313 6.04 -0.51 -3.64
CA PRO A 313 6.05 0.82 -4.25
C PRO A 313 7.13 0.98 -5.34
#